data_AF-A0A535NHG1-F1
#
_entry.id   AF-A0A535NHG1-F1
#
_cell.length_a   1.000
_cell.length_b   1.000
_cell.length_c   1.000
_cell.angle_alpha   90.00
_cell.angle_beta   90.00
_cell.angle_gamma   90.00
#
_symmetry.space_group_name_H-M   'P 1'
#
loop_
_entity.id
_entity.type
_entity.pdbx_description
1 polymer ?
#
loop_
_entity_poly.entity_id
_entity_poly.type
_entity_poly.pdbx_seq_one_letter_code
_entity_poly.pdbx_strand_id
1 'polypeptide(L)'
;MKIGLILPYEGGLPFAEALEMTQRAEALGFDSVWVPEAWGTDAISMLGALSARTERIRLGTGIVNVFSRTPTLLGQTAATLDLISNGRFILGLGTSGHQVVSGWHGMRFDRPLQRMRETVEIVRRVLRQERLGFEGEIFTLDQGLKLLARPVRPSVPIFLATLTPAGLRLTGEVADGWIPTL
;
A
#
# COMPACT_ATOMS: atom_id res chain seq x y z
N MET A 1 -12.00 -7.13 19.26
CA MET A 1 -10.94 -7.65 18.37
C MET A 1 -11.42 -7.51 16.92
N LYS A 2 -10.57 -7.09 15.97
CA LYS A 2 -10.90 -6.99 14.54
C LYS A 2 -10.19 -8.11 13.78
N ILE A 3 -10.84 -8.67 12.77
CA ILE A 3 -10.32 -9.81 11.99
C ILE A 3 -10.20 -9.37 10.52
N GLY A 4 -9.07 -9.69 9.88
CA GLY A 4 -8.83 -9.45 8.47
C GLY A 4 -8.62 -10.75 7.69
N LEU A 5 -8.92 -10.73 6.40
CA LEU A 5 -8.66 -11.81 5.46
C LEU A 5 -7.49 -11.42 4.55
N ILE A 6 -6.44 -12.23 4.47
CA ILE A 6 -5.41 -12.08 3.42
C ILE A 6 -5.82 -12.99 2.27
N LEU A 7 -5.94 -12.44 1.06
CA LEU A 7 -6.19 -13.24 -0.12
C LEU A 7 -4.95 -14.08 -0.46
N PRO A 8 -5.13 -15.29 -1.00
CA PRO A 8 -4.03 -16.13 -1.45
C PRO A 8 -3.02 -15.38 -2.32
N TYR A 9 -1.75 -15.60 -2.01
CA TYR A 9 -0.60 -15.05 -2.74
C TYR A 9 -0.45 -15.62 -4.15
N GLU A 10 -1.03 -16.80 -4.41
CA GLU A 10 -0.85 -17.54 -5.64
C GLU A 10 -1.64 -16.88 -6.78
N GLY A 11 -0.95 -16.55 -7.87
CA GLY A 11 -1.56 -16.00 -9.10
C GLY A 11 -2.53 -16.95 -9.82
N GLY A 12 -2.90 -18.07 -9.20
CA GLY A 12 -3.89 -19.02 -9.68
C GLY A 12 -5.32 -18.71 -9.23
N LEU A 13 -5.55 -17.84 -8.23
CA LEU A 13 -6.90 -17.54 -7.78
C LEU A 13 -7.64 -16.69 -8.83
N PRO A 14 -8.70 -17.23 -9.48
CA PRO A 14 -9.48 -16.44 -10.43
C PRO A 14 -10.11 -15.24 -9.73
N PHE A 15 -10.23 -14.11 -10.44
CA PHE A 15 -10.85 -12.91 -9.87
C PHE A 15 -12.25 -13.16 -9.31
N ALA A 16 -13.03 -14.05 -9.93
CA ALA A 16 -14.36 -14.42 -9.45
C ALA A 16 -14.32 -15.02 -8.03
N GLU A 17 -13.36 -15.89 -7.74
CA GLU A 17 -13.19 -16.48 -6.42
C GLU A 17 -12.67 -15.45 -5.40
N ALA A 18 -11.72 -14.61 -5.79
CA ALA A 18 -11.24 -13.50 -4.95
C ALA A 18 -12.37 -12.52 -4.57
N LEU A 19 -13.27 -12.25 -5.52
CA LEU A 19 -14.46 -11.44 -5.30
C LEU A 19 -15.45 -12.12 -4.35
N GLU A 20 -15.76 -13.40 -4.58
CA GLU A 20 -16.66 -14.17 -3.72
C GLU A 20 -16.13 -14.23 -2.28
N MET A 21 -14.84 -14.53 -2.09
CA MET A 21 -14.19 -14.56 -0.79
C MET A 21 -14.31 -13.21 -0.08
N THR A 22 -14.08 -12.11 -0.80
CA THR A 22 -14.15 -10.76 -0.28
C THR A 22 -15.57 -10.38 0.15
N GLN A 23 -16.57 -10.67 -0.68
CA GLN A 23 -17.99 -10.40 -0.37
C GLN A 23 -18.48 -11.25 0.81
N ARG A 24 -18.04 -12.51 0.87
CA ARG A 24 -18.36 -13.39 2.00
C ARG A 24 -17.69 -12.92 3.29
N ALA A 25 -16.44 -12.47 3.24
CA ALA A 25 -15.76 -11.87 4.37
C ALA A 25 -16.50 -10.63 4.88
N GLU A 26 -16.96 -9.76 3.97
CA GLU A 26 -17.77 -8.59 4.33
C GLU A 26 -19.12 -8.99 4.97
N ALA A 27 -19.81 -9.98 4.42
CA ALA A 27 -21.07 -10.48 4.95
C ALA A 27 -20.91 -11.11 6.35
N LEU A 28 -19.77 -11.75 6.62
CA LEU A 28 -19.42 -12.35 7.91
C LEU A 28 -18.87 -11.33 8.91
N GLY A 29 -18.71 -10.06 8.53
CA GLY A 29 -18.26 -8.99 9.42
C GLY A 29 -16.74 -8.90 9.61
N PHE A 30 -15.94 -9.41 8.67
CA PHE A 30 -14.50 -9.15 8.64
C PHE A 30 -14.26 -7.64 8.47
N ASP A 31 -13.25 -7.13 9.16
CA ASP A 31 -12.93 -5.70 9.18
C ASP A 31 -12.17 -5.28 7.91
N SER A 32 -11.36 -6.18 7.34
CA SER A 32 -10.50 -5.90 6.21
C SER A 32 -10.22 -7.12 5.33
N VAL A 33 -9.92 -6.87 4.06
CA VAL A 33 -9.28 -7.82 3.15
C VAL A 33 -7.96 -7.23 2.63
N TRP A 34 -6.96 -8.08 2.45
CA TRP A 34 -5.61 -7.68 2.07
C TRP A 34 -5.16 -8.43 0.82
N VAL A 35 -4.73 -7.69 -0.20
CA VAL A 35 -4.27 -8.25 -1.48
C VAL A 35 -2.74 -8.19 -1.54
N PRO A 36 -2.04 -9.34 -1.58
CA PRO A 36 -0.59 -9.37 -1.68
C PRO A 36 -0.12 -9.01 -3.10
N GLU A 37 1.06 -8.39 -3.19
CA GLU A 37 1.71 -8.08 -4.45
C GLU A 37 3.21 -8.40 -4.39
N ALA A 38 3.61 -9.35 -5.21
CA ALA A 38 5.02 -9.66 -5.42
C ALA A 38 5.27 -9.87 -6.92
N TRP A 39 5.37 -11.11 -7.39
CA TRP A 39 5.45 -11.44 -8.82
C TRP A 39 4.15 -12.10 -9.35
N GLY A 40 3.06 -11.97 -8.59
CA GLY A 40 1.73 -12.44 -8.96
C GLY A 40 0.88 -11.34 -9.60
N THR A 41 -0.41 -11.30 -9.25
CA THR A 41 -1.34 -10.26 -9.70
C THR A 41 -0.99 -8.89 -9.12
N ASP A 42 -1.22 -7.83 -9.89
CA ASP A 42 -1.16 -6.45 -9.40
C ASP A 42 -2.27 -6.17 -8.37
N ALA A 43 -1.89 -5.81 -7.15
CA ALA A 43 -2.84 -5.62 -6.05
C ALA A 43 -3.70 -4.38 -6.25
N ILE A 44 -3.17 -3.33 -6.90
CA ILE A 44 -3.88 -2.07 -7.09
C ILE A 44 -5.11 -2.26 -7.99
N SER A 45 -4.95 -2.97 -9.10
CA SER A 45 -6.03 -3.30 -10.03
C SER A 45 -7.08 -4.20 -9.37
N MET A 46 -6.63 -5.22 -8.63
CA MET A 46 -7.52 -6.09 -7.86
C MET A 46 -8.33 -5.30 -6.83
N LEU A 47 -7.69 -4.46 -6.02
CA LEU A 47 -8.33 -3.65 -4.99
C LEU A 47 -9.32 -2.65 -5.58
N GLY A 48 -9.02 -2.05 -6.75
CA GLY A 48 -9.96 -1.18 -7.45
C GLY A 48 -11.21 -1.93 -7.95
N ALA A 49 -11.06 -3.16 -8.44
CA ALA A 49 -12.19 -3.98 -8.85
C ALA A 49 -13.03 -4.44 -7.64
N LEU A 50 -12.37 -4.85 -6.54
CA LEU A 50 -13.03 -5.24 -5.30
C LEU A 50 -13.74 -4.06 -4.60
N SER A 51 -13.18 -2.85 -4.68
CA SER A 51 -13.78 -1.67 -4.06
C SER A 51 -15.14 -1.34 -4.66
N ALA A 52 -15.30 -1.54 -5.96
CA ALA A 52 -16.56 -1.31 -6.67
C ALA A 52 -17.64 -2.37 -6.37
N ARG A 53 -17.29 -3.48 -5.72
CA ARG A 53 -18.19 -4.62 -5.44
C ARG A 53 -18.41 -4.90 -3.95
N THR A 54 -17.98 -3.97 -3.10
CA THR A 54 -18.08 -4.03 -1.64
C THR A 54 -18.44 -2.66 -1.09
N GLU A 55 -19.02 -2.61 0.11
CA GLU A 55 -19.56 -1.37 0.68
C GLU A 55 -18.91 -0.94 2.00
N ARG A 56 -18.40 -1.88 2.79
CA ARG A 56 -18.01 -1.68 4.20
C ARG A 56 -16.63 -2.23 4.54
N ILE A 57 -16.24 -3.37 3.98
CA ILE A 57 -14.96 -4.01 4.31
C ILE A 57 -13.79 -3.10 3.92
N ARG A 58 -12.77 -2.98 4.77
CA ARG A 58 -11.55 -2.24 4.42
C ARG A 58 -10.71 -3.01 3.41
N LEU A 59 -10.00 -2.28 2.57
CA LEU A 59 -9.25 -2.83 1.44
C LEU A 59 -7.78 -2.48 1.60
N GLY A 60 -6.92 -3.45 1.85
CA GLY A 60 -5.51 -3.24 2.13
C GLY A 60 -4.59 -3.82 1.06
N THR A 61 -3.50 -3.13 0.75
CA THR A 61 -2.36 -3.79 0.11
C THR A 61 -1.60 -4.59 1.16
N GLY A 62 -1.33 -5.87 0.93
CA GLY A 62 -0.66 -6.76 1.89
C GLY A 62 0.59 -7.44 1.34
N ILE A 63 1.57 -6.78 0.73
CA ILE A 63 1.85 -5.32 0.63
C ILE A 63 2.11 -4.94 -0.83
N VAL A 64 2.28 -3.65 -1.13
CA VAL A 64 3.00 -3.21 -2.35
C VAL A 64 4.41 -2.76 -1.98
N ASN A 65 5.39 -3.02 -2.85
CA ASN A 65 6.77 -2.73 -2.51
C ASN A 65 7.21 -1.32 -2.95
N VAL A 66 8.00 -0.64 -2.13
CA VAL A 66 8.48 0.74 -2.38
C VAL A 66 9.55 0.86 -3.47
N PHE A 67 9.90 -0.26 -4.13
CA PHE A 67 10.83 -0.28 -5.26
C PHE A 67 10.13 -0.35 -6.62
N SER A 68 8.93 -0.90 -6.67
CA SER A 68 8.12 -1.08 -7.90
C SER A 68 7.38 0.19 -8.34
N ARG A 69 7.15 1.14 -7.42
CA ARG A 69 6.42 2.38 -7.67
C ARG A 69 7.12 3.56 -7.02
N THR A 70 7.08 4.72 -7.68
CA THR A 70 7.60 5.96 -7.08
C THR A 70 6.74 6.37 -5.89
N PRO A 71 7.30 7.09 -4.90
CA PRO A 71 6.52 7.58 -3.75
C PRO A 71 5.32 8.46 -4.15
N THR A 72 5.46 9.26 -5.20
CA THR A 72 4.37 10.12 -5.69
C THR A 72 3.26 9.31 -6.36
N LEU A 73 3.60 8.26 -7.11
CA LEU A 73 2.62 7.33 -7.66
C LEU A 73 1.90 6.56 -6.54
N LEU A 74 2.62 6.11 -5.50
CA LEU A 74 1.99 5.49 -4.33
C LEU A 74 1.00 6.45 -3.65
N GLY A 75 1.33 7.74 -3.54
CA GLY A 75 0.43 8.76 -3.03
C GLY A 75 -0.81 8.98 -3.91
N GLN A 76 -0.64 8.99 -5.24
CA GLN A 76 -1.77 9.04 -6.19
C GLN A 76 -2.66 7.79 -6.06
N THR A 77 -2.06 6.61 -6.06
CA THR A 77 -2.75 5.33 -5.88
C THR A 77 -3.56 5.30 -4.59
N ALA A 78 -2.97 5.73 -3.47
CA ALA A 78 -3.66 5.79 -2.19
C ALA A 78 -4.85 6.75 -2.21
N ALA A 79 -4.69 7.94 -2.79
CA ALA A 79 -5.78 8.91 -2.93
C ALA A 79 -6.92 8.39 -3.82
N THR A 80 -6.58 7.74 -4.93
CA THR A 80 -7.56 7.16 -5.86
C THR A 80 -8.32 6.02 -5.20
N LEU A 81 -7.63 5.07 -4.56
CA LEU A 81 -8.27 3.95 -3.87
C LEU A 81 -9.11 4.43 -2.68
N ASP A 82 -8.65 5.46 -1.96
CA ASP A 82 -9.46 6.12 -0.93
C ASP A 82 -10.76 6.68 -1.50
N LEU A 83 -10.68 7.38 -2.63
CA LEU A 83 -11.84 7.96 -3.31
C LEU A 83 -12.84 6.89 -3.77
N ILE A 84 -12.39 5.90 -4.54
CA ILE A 84 -13.28 4.90 -5.15
C ILE A 84 -13.80 3.86 -4.15
N SER A 85 -13.14 3.72 -3.00
CA SER A 85 -13.60 2.87 -1.90
C SER A 85 -14.43 3.62 -0.87
N ASN A 86 -14.66 4.93 -1.04
CA ASN A 86 -15.32 5.79 -0.07
C ASN A 86 -14.65 5.75 1.34
N GLY A 87 -13.33 5.91 1.39
CA GLY A 87 -12.59 5.99 2.64
C GLY A 87 -12.24 4.65 3.29
N ARG A 88 -12.27 3.54 2.54
CA ARG A 88 -12.02 2.18 3.07
C ARG A 88 -10.61 1.65 2.83
N PHE A 89 -9.80 2.35 2.05
CA PHE A 89 -8.47 1.87 1.66
C PHE A 89 -7.44 1.91 2.81
N ILE A 90 -6.48 0.99 2.80
CA ILE A 90 -5.30 0.96 3.68
C ILE A 90 -4.07 0.70 2.81
N LEU A 91 -3.05 1.55 2.91
CA LEU A 91 -1.81 1.38 2.17
C LEU A 91 -0.81 0.56 2.99
N GLY A 92 -0.74 -0.74 2.77
CA GLY A 92 0.36 -1.58 3.26
C GLY A 92 1.58 -1.54 2.34
N LEU A 93 2.72 -1.17 2.90
CA LEU A 93 4.00 -1.06 2.20
C LEU A 93 5.03 -2.05 2.73
N GLY A 94 5.92 -2.51 1.86
CA GLY A 94 7.08 -3.32 2.22
C GLY A 94 8.29 -3.02 1.36
N THR A 95 9.45 -3.50 1.76
CA THR A 95 10.68 -3.35 0.95
C THR A 95 10.84 -4.48 -0.06
N SER A 96 10.12 -5.60 0.14
CA SER A 96 10.44 -6.88 -0.50
C SER A 96 11.91 -7.30 -0.29
N GLY A 97 12.34 -8.35 -0.98
CA GLY A 97 13.72 -8.84 -0.99
C GLY A 97 14.37 -8.76 -2.38
N HIS A 98 15.67 -9.06 -2.43
CA HIS A 98 16.48 -9.01 -3.66
C HIS A 98 15.88 -9.75 -4.85
N GLN A 99 15.26 -10.92 -4.64
CA GLN A 99 14.65 -11.70 -5.72
C GLN A 99 13.56 -10.92 -6.45
N VAL A 100 12.67 -10.25 -5.70
CA VAL A 100 11.57 -9.48 -6.28
C VAL A 100 12.09 -8.15 -6.83
N VAL A 101 12.90 -7.44 -6.05
CA VAL A 101 13.34 -6.09 -6.43
C VAL A 101 14.33 -6.14 -7.58
N SER A 102 15.41 -6.89 -7.45
CA SER A 102 16.47 -6.92 -8.45
C SER A 102 16.24 -7.99 -9.51
N GLY A 103 15.77 -9.18 -9.12
CA GLY A 103 15.54 -10.28 -10.05
C GLY A 103 14.32 -10.09 -10.94
N TRP A 104 13.19 -9.62 -10.38
CA TRP A 104 11.93 -9.49 -11.10
C TRP A 104 11.68 -8.08 -11.65
N HIS A 105 11.83 -7.04 -10.83
CA HIS A 105 11.61 -5.66 -11.26
C HIS A 105 12.84 -4.99 -11.88
N GLY A 106 14.01 -5.64 -11.89
CA GLY A 106 15.25 -5.07 -12.45
C GLY A 106 15.78 -3.85 -11.70
N MET A 107 15.31 -3.60 -10.48
CA MET A 107 15.65 -2.43 -9.69
C MET A 107 16.84 -2.70 -8.77
N ARG A 108 17.65 -1.66 -8.52
CA ARG A 108 18.68 -1.73 -7.49
C ARG A 108 18.02 -1.80 -6.11
N PHE A 109 18.35 -2.84 -5.34
CA PHE A 109 17.94 -2.95 -3.94
C PHE A 109 18.96 -2.24 -3.05
N ASP A 110 18.79 -0.93 -2.84
CA ASP A 110 19.66 -0.10 -2.02
C ASP A 110 18.90 0.63 -0.91
N ARG A 111 19.56 0.76 0.25
CA ARG A 111 19.09 1.54 1.43
C ARG A 111 17.57 1.38 1.70
N PRO A 112 17.05 0.14 1.84
CA PRO A 112 15.60 -0.12 1.84
C PRO A 112 14.84 0.56 2.98
N LEU A 113 15.46 0.70 4.17
CA LEU A 113 14.83 1.40 5.29
C LEU A 113 14.74 2.92 5.07
N GLN A 114 15.79 3.53 4.52
CA GLN A 114 15.77 4.97 4.20
C GLN A 114 14.76 5.25 3.09
N ARG A 115 14.75 4.42 2.03
CA ARG A 115 13.75 4.52 0.96
C ARG A 115 12.34 4.40 1.52
N MET A 116 12.07 3.45 2.41
CA MET A 116 10.77 3.31 3.05
C MET A 116 10.37 4.57 3.83
N ARG A 117 11.27 5.12 4.66
CA ARG A 117 11.02 6.35 5.42
C ARG A 117 10.62 7.50 4.53
N GLU A 118 11.46 7.81 3.53
CA GLU A 118 11.21 8.92 2.60
C GLU A 118 9.95 8.67 1.76
N THR A 119 9.67 7.42 1.40
CA THR A 119 8.44 7.06 0.70
C THR A 119 7.21 7.40 1.53
N VAL A 120 7.17 7.00 2.80
CA VAL A 120 6.05 7.29 3.70
C VAL A 120 5.86 8.79 3.86
N GLU A 121 6.95 9.54 4.03
CA GLU A 121 6.89 11.00 4.16
C GLU A 121 6.32 11.67 2.90
N ILE A 122 6.84 11.32 1.73
CA ILE A 122 6.36 11.86 0.45
C ILE A 122 4.89 11.49 0.23
N VAL A 123 4.49 10.23 0.50
CA VAL A 123 3.09 9.79 0.37
C VAL A 123 2.18 10.63 1.26
N ARG A 124 2.55 10.87 2.52
CA ARG A 124 1.74 11.71 3.42
C ARG A 124 1.61 13.15 2.91
N ARG A 125 2.68 13.74 2.37
CA ARG A 125 2.63 15.10 1.79
C ARG A 125 1.78 15.17 0.52
N VAL A 126 1.85 14.15 -0.33
CA VAL A 126 0.99 14.01 -1.52
C VAL A 126 -0.48 13.92 -1.10
N LEU A 127 -0.81 13.11 -0.08
CA LEU A 127 -2.18 12.95 0.43
C LEU A 127 -2.73 14.21 1.10
N ARG A 128 -1.87 15.01 1.75
CA ARG A 128 -2.22 16.36 2.25
C ARG A 128 -2.39 17.39 1.13
N GLN A 129 -2.15 16.98 -0.11
CA GLN A 129 -2.18 17.84 -1.30
C GLN A 129 -1.30 19.08 -1.11
N GLU A 130 -0.11 18.91 -0.52
CA GLU A 130 0.89 19.95 -0.44
C GLU A 130 1.52 20.17 -1.83
N ARG A 131 2.09 21.36 -2.08
CA ARG A 131 3.04 21.50 -3.20
C ARG A 131 4.29 20.73 -2.82
N LEU A 132 4.64 19.74 -3.62
CA LEU A 132 5.69 18.80 -3.30
C LEU A 132 7.06 19.38 -3.65
N GLY A 133 7.86 19.59 -2.61
CA GLY A 133 9.30 19.82 -2.70
C GLY A 133 9.98 18.97 -1.63
N PHE A 134 10.89 18.06 -2.00
CA PHE A 134 11.48 17.07 -1.12
C PHE A 134 12.96 16.93 -1.41
N GLU A 135 13.80 17.00 -0.38
CA GLU A 135 15.24 16.85 -0.47
C GLU A 135 15.66 15.81 0.58
N GLY A 136 15.72 14.55 0.17
CA GLY A 136 16.14 13.42 0.99
C GLY A 136 17.42 12.76 0.47
N GLU A 137 17.81 11.67 1.10
CA GLU A 137 18.98 10.88 0.73
C GLU A 137 18.72 9.95 -0.47
N ILE A 138 17.46 9.60 -0.71
CA ILE A 138 17.03 8.72 -1.81
C ILE A 138 16.32 9.52 -2.89
N PHE A 139 15.43 10.43 -2.51
CA PHE A 139 14.62 11.19 -3.46
C PHE A 139 14.89 12.69 -3.38
N THR A 140 14.95 13.32 -4.56
CA THR A 140 14.93 14.77 -4.74
C THR A 140 13.79 15.12 -5.67
N LEU A 141 12.84 15.93 -5.21
CA LEU A 141 11.66 16.37 -5.95
C LEU A 141 11.53 17.89 -5.81
N ASP A 142 11.59 18.65 -6.90
CA ASP A 142 11.73 20.12 -6.85
C ASP A 142 10.74 20.88 -7.75
N GLN A 143 9.91 20.17 -8.52
CA GLN A 143 9.00 20.77 -9.50
C GLN A 143 7.69 21.34 -8.90
N GLY A 144 7.47 21.24 -7.58
CA GLY A 144 6.39 21.95 -6.89
C GLY A 144 4.95 21.54 -7.26
N LEU A 145 4.78 20.37 -7.86
CA LEU A 145 3.46 19.83 -8.24
C LEU A 145 2.65 19.46 -6.99
N LYS A 146 1.32 19.57 -7.12
CA LYS A 146 0.35 19.22 -6.08
C LYS A 146 -0.65 18.21 -6.62
N LEU A 147 -1.05 17.25 -5.78
CA LEU A 147 -2.09 16.28 -6.13
C LEU A 147 -3.42 16.98 -6.42
N LEU A 148 -4.04 16.64 -7.55
CA LEU A 148 -5.35 17.18 -7.94
C LEU A 148 -6.52 16.35 -7.42
N ALA A 149 -6.33 15.03 -7.30
CA ALA A 149 -7.33 14.14 -6.70
C ALA A 149 -7.60 14.55 -5.24
N ARG A 150 -8.86 14.43 -4.82
CA ARG A 150 -9.33 14.77 -3.47
C ARG A 150 -9.73 13.47 -2.76
N PRO A 151 -8.87 12.87 -1.94
CA PRO A 151 -9.26 11.72 -1.13
C PRO A 151 -10.44 12.09 -0.21
N VAL A 152 -11.24 11.09 0.14
CA VAL A 152 -12.38 11.22 1.07
C VAL A 152 -11.86 11.54 2.47
N ARG A 153 -10.76 10.91 2.87
CA ARG A 153 -10.16 11.11 4.20
C ARG A 153 -8.96 12.07 4.12
N PRO A 154 -8.72 12.87 5.18
CA PRO A 154 -7.53 13.73 5.26
C PRO A 154 -6.23 12.94 5.41
N SER A 155 -6.32 11.65 5.75
CA SER A 155 -5.20 10.72 5.76
C SER A 155 -5.68 9.30 5.42
N VAL A 156 -4.88 8.61 4.62
CA VAL A 156 -5.02 7.16 4.37
C VAL A 156 -4.10 6.44 5.34
N PRO A 157 -4.58 5.41 6.08
CA PRO A 157 -3.72 4.63 6.97
C PRO A 157 -2.59 3.94 6.21
N ILE A 158 -1.37 4.05 6.73
CA ILE A 158 -0.17 3.42 6.16
C ILE A 158 0.33 2.35 7.12
N PHE A 159 0.41 1.11 6.63
CA PHE A 159 0.88 -0.04 7.39
C PHE A 159 2.21 -0.50 6.81
N LEU A 160 3.16 -0.91 7.65
CA LEU A 160 4.45 -1.43 7.16
C LEU A 160 4.61 -2.92 7.47
N ALA A 161 5.05 -3.68 6.47
CA ALA A 161 5.56 -5.03 6.65
C ALA A 161 7.07 -4.98 6.91
N THR A 162 7.47 -5.05 8.18
CA THR A 162 8.87 -5.06 8.60
C THR A 162 9.12 -6.16 9.63
N LEU A 163 10.30 -6.78 9.60
CA LEU A 163 10.65 -7.89 10.49
C LEU A 163 11.95 -7.67 11.28
N THR A 164 12.79 -6.72 10.86
CA THR A 164 14.08 -6.46 11.53
C THR A 164 13.90 -5.46 12.68
N PRO A 165 14.74 -5.48 13.72
CA PRO A 165 14.67 -4.50 14.81
C PRO A 165 14.70 -3.04 14.34
N ALA A 166 15.50 -2.73 13.31
CA ALA A 166 15.53 -1.40 12.72
C ALA A 166 14.25 -1.06 11.93
N GLY A 167 13.67 -2.03 11.22
CA GLY A 167 12.39 -1.88 10.53
C GLY A 167 11.22 -1.70 11.49
N LEU A 168 11.23 -2.39 12.64
CA LEU A 168 10.21 -2.24 13.68
C LEU A 168 10.28 -0.85 14.34
N ARG A 169 11.50 -0.34 14.62
CA ARG A 169 11.68 1.04 15.08
C ARG A 169 11.13 2.04 14.08
N LEU A 170 11.51 1.91 12.80
CA LEU A 170 10.96 2.74 11.72
C LEU A 170 9.43 2.67 11.69
N THR A 171 8.85 1.48 11.81
CA THR A 171 7.38 1.29 11.81
C THR A 171 6.73 2.07 12.94
N GLY A 172 7.27 2.01 14.16
CA GLY A 172 6.77 2.80 15.29
C GLY A 172 6.91 4.32 15.13
N GLU A 173 7.84 4.78 14.28
CA GLU A 173 8.07 6.21 14.03
C GLU A 173 7.15 6.80 12.96
N VAL A 174 6.85 6.06 11.88
CA VAL A 174 6.21 6.65 10.67
C VAL A 174 4.88 6.02 10.25
N ALA A 175 4.56 4.82 10.75
CA ALA A 175 3.41 4.04 10.30
C ALA A 175 2.23 4.10 11.28
N ASP A 176 1.03 3.86 10.75
CA ASP A 176 -0.21 3.76 11.52
C ASP A 176 -0.51 2.32 11.96
N GLY A 177 0.25 1.35 11.43
CA GLY A 177 0.11 -0.07 11.74
C GLY A 177 1.28 -0.92 11.26
N TRP A 178 1.34 -2.15 11.77
CA TRP A 178 2.38 -3.12 11.47
C TRP A 178 1.76 -4.40 10.90
N ILE A 179 2.40 -4.96 9.86
CA ILE A 179 2.07 -6.25 9.28
C ILE A 179 3.21 -7.21 9.64
N PRO A 180 3.02 -8.13 10.61
CA PRO A 180 4.11 -8.93 11.18
C PRO A 180 4.49 -10.16 10.32
N THR A 181 4.11 -10.17 9.04
CA THR A 181 4.20 -11.35 8.17
C THR A 181 4.74 -11.00 6.79
N LEU A 182 5.42 -11.97 6.17
CA LEU A 182 5.76 -12.05 4.75
C LEU A 182 5.44 -13.47 4.26
#